data_AF-A0A7J7QUH0-F1
#
_entry.id   AF-A0A7J7QUH0-F1
#
_cell.length_a   1.000
_cell.length_b   1.000
_cell.length_c   1.000
_cell.angle_alpha   90.00
_cell.angle_beta   90.00
_cell.angle_gamma   90.00
#
_symmetry.space_group_name_H-M   'P 1'
#
loop_
_entity.id
_entity.type
_entity.pdbx_description
1 polymer ?
#
loop_
_entity_poly.entity_id
_entity_poly.type
_entity_poly.pdbx_seq_one_letter_code
_entity_poly.pdbx_strand_id
1 'polypeptide(L)'
;MGLLQQRGLEQRCLRLAAGEASEAELGLVHSPEYVALMRGTQALGTEELRALSGQYDAVYLHPSTFHSAQLAAGAGLQLVDAVLTGAVHNGLALVRPPGHHSQRAAANGFCVFNNVAIAARHAQQKHGLHRILIVDWDIHHGQGTQYTFEDDPRWGWEMLTTWLPSCTCCSPWLLSALESIQSVRAAQVPHWTSLQQQDLAPVLNPSNRSPEGRPSPLLSQGPEFKAAAAQATVALSSLLDRLHLRPMPPVRTVALASLDTALVLPHEVPHQEGSALKEEAQSWASLHEALAEDEAASALGKVLNLLDRILDGQVSSGIAATPASAAVATLDVAIRCGLSQGAQRLLCVAVGQLDRPSDLADDGRNLWLNIRGKEAGVLSMFHVSMPLPGTTGGFLNFLLALVLPLAYSFRPDLVLLALGPDHGLRDPQAALLASLLRAPAGCRVLALVDEESTTRLAGVLAQVLHGEAPPSLGPFCVASPEDTQALMHLRGQLEPQWKMLQVAAPA
;
A
#
# COMPACT_ATOMS: atom_id res chain seq x y z
N MET A 1 15.59 -17.76 -2.25
CA MET A 1 16.48 -17.61 -3.41
C MET A 1 15.94 -18.28 -4.68
N GLY A 2 15.71 -19.60 -4.71
CA GLY A 2 15.28 -20.29 -5.95
C GLY A 2 14.08 -19.67 -6.68
N LEU A 3 13.03 -19.25 -5.95
CA LEU A 3 11.85 -18.60 -6.56
C LEU A 3 12.17 -17.21 -7.16
N LEU A 4 13.04 -16.42 -6.51
CA LEU A 4 13.45 -15.11 -7.02
C LEU A 4 14.26 -15.25 -8.31
N GLN A 5 15.10 -16.27 -8.38
CA GLN A 5 15.90 -16.61 -9.57
C GLN A 5 15.01 -17.07 -10.72
N GLN A 6 14.08 -17.99 -10.45
CA GLN A 6 13.14 -18.51 -11.44
C GLN A 6 12.30 -17.38 -12.05
N ARG A 7 11.97 -16.35 -11.28
CA ARG A 7 11.19 -15.19 -11.72
C ARG A 7 12.02 -14.03 -12.27
N GLY A 8 13.34 -14.18 -12.40
CA GLY A 8 14.21 -13.10 -12.90
C GLY A 8 14.30 -11.88 -11.98
N LEU A 9 13.87 -11.99 -10.71
CA LEU A 9 13.82 -10.86 -9.77
C LEU A 9 15.18 -10.57 -9.16
N GLU A 10 15.98 -11.60 -8.88
CA GLU A 10 17.32 -11.41 -8.31
C GLU A 10 18.22 -10.58 -9.25
N GLN A 11 18.15 -10.84 -10.56
CA GLN A 11 18.94 -10.16 -11.58
C GLN A 11 18.60 -8.67 -11.73
N ARG A 12 17.42 -8.26 -11.24
CA ARG A 12 16.97 -6.87 -11.23
C ARG A 12 17.34 -6.12 -9.95
N CYS A 13 17.94 -6.80 -8.98
CA CYS A 13 18.34 -6.22 -7.70
C CYS A 13 19.85 -5.97 -7.67
N LEU A 14 20.25 -4.86 -7.02
CA LEU A 14 21.65 -4.69 -6.61
C LEU A 14 21.94 -5.65 -5.46
N ARG A 15 22.90 -6.55 -5.63
CA ARG A 15 23.30 -7.50 -4.59
C ARG A 15 24.30 -6.84 -3.64
N LEU A 16 23.89 -6.71 -2.38
CA LEU A 16 24.77 -6.27 -1.28
C LEU A 16 25.39 -7.49 -0.59
N ALA A 17 26.68 -7.41 -0.26
CA ALA A 17 27.40 -8.49 0.40
C ALA A 17 27.24 -8.37 1.92
N ALA A 18 26.56 -9.32 2.56
CA ALA A 18 26.33 -9.34 4.01
C ALA A 18 27.64 -9.21 4.81
N GLY A 19 27.70 -8.21 5.67
CA GLY A 19 28.77 -8.01 6.66
C GLY A 19 28.36 -8.55 8.02
N GLU A 20 29.34 -8.87 8.86
CA GLU A 20 29.10 -9.24 10.25
C GLU A 20 28.81 -7.99 11.08
N ALA A 21 27.73 -7.99 11.85
CA ALA A 21 27.53 -6.98 12.88
C ALA A 21 28.64 -7.12 13.95
N SER A 22 29.29 -6.01 14.24
CA SER A 22 30.23 -5.88 15.34
C SER A 22 29.52 -5.99 16.69
N GLU A 23 30.25 -6.32 17.75
CA GLU A 23 29.67 -6.39 19.09
C GLU A 23 29.12 -5.05 19.57
N ALA A 24 29.72 -3.94 19.14
CA ALA A 24 29.21 -2.61 19.45
C ALA A 24 27.83 -2.38 18.82
N GLU A 25 27.64 -2.82 17.57
CA GLU A 25 26.35 -2.76 16.87
C GLU A 25 25.32 -3.72 17.50
N LEU A 26 25.72 -4.92 17.90
CA LEU A 26 24.86 -5.83 18.67
C LEU A 26 24.47 -5.21 20.03
N GLY A 27 25.42 -4.53 20.67
CA GLY A 27 25.27 -3.84 21.95
C GLY A 27 24.33 -2.63 21.93
N LEU A 28 23.86 -2.21 20.75
CA LEU A 28 22.81 -1.19 20.62
C LEU A 28 21.47 -1.63 21.20
N VAL A 29 21.22 -2.95 21.24
CA VAL A 29 19.98 -3.55 21.74
C VAL A 29 20.26 -4.58 22.84
N HIS A 30 21.35 -5.34 22.71
CA HIS A 30 21.65 -6.47 23.57
C HIS A 30 22.63 -6.12 24.68
N SER A 31 22.52 -6.81 25.82
CA SER A 31 23.46 -6.62 26.91
C SER A 31 24.84 -7.21 26.55
N PRO A 32 25.95 -6.61 27.01
CA PRO A 32 27.28 -7.14 26.77
C PRO A 32 27.44 -8.60 27.24
N GLU A 33 26.81 -8.94 28.36
CA GLU A 33 26.84 -10.28 28.95
C GLU A 33 26.16 -11.30 28.02
N TYR A 34 25.01 -10.95 27.44
CA TYR A 34 24.31 -11.81 26.51
C TYR A 34 25.07 -11.99 25.18
N VAL A 35 25.66 -10.91 24.65
CA VAL A 35 26.51 -11.00 23.44
C VAL A 35 27.74 -11.89 23.70
N ALA A 36 28.37 -11.78 24.86
CA ALA A 36 29.49 -12.62 25.25
C ALA A 36 29.09 -14.09 25.42
N LEU A 37 27.96 -14.36 26.08
CA LEU A 37 27.39 -15.70 26.22
C LEU A 37 27.13 -16.34 24.84
N MET A 38 26.43 -15.62 23.95
CA MET A 38 26.12 -16.11 22.62
C MET A 38 27.39 -16.36 21.80
N ARG A 39 28.45 -15.55 21.96
CA ARG A 39 29.74 -15.82 21.31
C ARG A 39 30.39 -17.11 21.80
N GLY A 40 30.34 -17.35 23.11
CA GLY A 40 30.90 -18.55 23.74
C GLY A 40 30.32 -19.84 23.17
N THR A 41 29.09 -19.81 22.62
CA THR A 41 28.43 -20.97 22.00
C THR A 41 29.22 -21.59 20.85
N GLN A 42 30.11 -20.85 20.19
CA GLN A 42 30.94 -21.37 19.11
C GLN A 42 31.90 -22.49 19.56
N ALA A 43 32.28 -22.49 20.84
CA ALA A 43 33.22 -23.45 21.41
C ALA A 43 32.52 -24.63 22.11
N LEU A 44 31.19 -24.61 22.21
CA LEU A 44 30.42 -25.60 22.97
C LEU A 44 30.09 -26.86 22.14
N GLY A 45 30.09 -28.01 22.80
CA GLY A 45 29.61 -29.26 22.25
C GLY A 45 28.08 -29.32 22.16
N THR A 46 27.55 -30.32 21.44
CA THR A 46 26.10 -30.47 21.21
C THR A 46 25.28 -30.58 22.49
N GLU A 47 25.78 -31.29 23.52
CA GLU A 47 25.06 -31.44 24.79
C GLU A 47 25.01 -30.15 25.60
N GLU A 48 26.11 -29.41 25.64
CA GLU A 48 26.20 -28.09 26.29
C GLU A 48 25.29 -27.08 25.58
N LEU A 49 25.30 -27.06 24.25
CA LEU A 49 24.40 -26.22 23.45
C LEU A 49 22.95 -26.58 23.68
N ARG A 50 22.61 -27.86 23.80
CA ARG A 50 21.25 -28.31 24.13
C ARG A 50 20.85 -27.87 25.53
N ALA A 51 21.74 -27.99 26.51
CA ALA A 51 21.49 -27.56 27.88
C ALA A 51 21.28 -26.04 27.97
N LEU A 52 22.10 -25.25 27.29
CA LEU A 52 21.95 -23.79 27.20
C LEU A 52 20.66 -23.42 26.48
N SER A 53 20.37 -24.06 25.36
CA SER A 53 19.15 -23.83 24.59
C SER A 53 17.89 -24.14 25.38
N GLY A 54 17.94 -25.13 26.29
CA GLY A 54 16.83 -25.49 27.18
C GLY A 54 16.50 -24.43 28.25
N GLN A 55 17.32 -23.39 28.38
CA GLN A 55 17.05 -22.23 29.25
C GLN A 55 16.18 -21.17 28.55
N TYR A 56 15.98 -21.29 27.24
CA TYR A 56 15.23 -20.35 26.42
C TYR A 56 14.00 -21.01 25.81
N ASP A 57 12.98 -20.20 25.54
CA ASP A 57 11.74 -20.68 24.92
C ASP A 57 11.87 -20.77 23.40
N ALA A 58 11.61 -21.95 22.85
CA ALA A 58 11.60 -22.26 21.43
C ALA A 58 12.86 -21.82 20.65
N VAL A 59 14.05 -22.10 21.20
CA VAL A 59 15.34 -21.84 20.55
C VAL A 59 16.10 -23.14 20.35
N TYR A 60 16.95 -23.19 19.32
CA TYR A 60 18.03 -24.17 19.19
C TYR A 60 19.34 -23.44 18.90
N LEU A 61 20.45 -24.00 19.37
CA LEU A 61 21.78 -23.45 19.16
C LEU A 61 22.67 -24.46 18.42
N HIS A 62 23.59 -23.93 17.61
CA HIS A 62 24.60 -24.65 16.85
C HIS A 62 25.91 -23.88 16.98
N PRO A 63 27.10 -24.51 16.84
CA PRO A 63 28.38 -23.78 16.90
C PRO A 63 28.48 -22.60 15.92
N SER A 64 27.76 -22.64 14.79
CA SER A 64 27.72 -21.54 13.82
C SER A 64 26.64 -20.48 14.12
N THR A 65 25.79 -20.66 15.13
CA THR A 65 24.62 -19.79 15.39
C THR A 65 25.04 -18.34 15.60
N PHE A 66 26.09 -18.09 16.38
CA PHE A 66 26.56 -16.72 16.62
C PHE A 66 27.00 -16.03 15.32
N HIS A 67 27.83 -16.69 14.52
CA HIS A 67 28.31 -16.15 13.24
C HIS A 67 27.14 -15.91 12.26
N SER A 68 26.21 -16.87 12.13
CA SER A 68 25.00 -16.67 11.32
C SER A 68 24.15 -15.48 11.81
N ALA A 69 24.02 -15.30 13.13
CA ALA A 69 23.28 -14.19 13.72
C ALA A 69 23.97 -12.84 13.51
N GLN A 70 25.30 -12.78 13.53
CA GLN A 70 26.05 -11.57 13.18
C GLN A 70 25.81 -11.18 11.71
N LEU A 71 25.84 -12.14 10.79
CA LEU A 71 25.55 -11.88 9.37
C LEU A 71 24.10 -11.45 9.16
N ALA A 72 23.15 -12.04 9.89
CA ALA A 72 21.74 -11.68 9.81
C ALA A 72 21.49 -10.23 10.26
N ALA A 73 22.07 -9.82 11.38
CA ALA A 73 21.99 -8.44 11.87
C ALA A 73 22.71 -7.47 10.92
N GLY A 74 23.95 -7.81 10.53
CA GLY A 74 24.77 -6.94 9.68
C GLY A 74 24.23 -6.75 8.26
N ALA A 75 23.53 -7.75 7.69
CA ALA A 75 22.79 -7.57 6.44
C ALA A 75 21.70 -6.49 6.55
N GLY A 76 21.03 -6.40 7.70
CA GLY A 76 20.08 -5.32 7.99
C GLY A 76 20.76 -3.94 8.06
N LEU A 77 21.92 -3.86 8.71
CA LEU A 77 22.70 -2.62 8.81
C LEU A 77 23.14 -2.09 7.45
N GLN A 78 23.67 -2.98 6.60
CA GLN A 78 24.10 -2.61 5.25
C GLN A 78 22.95 -2.16 4.37
N LEU A 79 21.79 -2.80 4.51
CA LEU A 79 20.61 -2.40 3.76
C LEU A 79 20.12 -1.01 4.21
N VAL A 80 20.11 -0.74 5.52
CA VAL A 80 19.81 0.60 6.06
C VAL A 80 20.80 1.64 5.52
N ASP A 81 22.10 1.34 5.56
CA ASP A 81 23.13 2.23 5.02
C ASP A 81 22.92 2.50 3.53
N ALA A 82 22.66 1.47 2.72
CA ALA A 82 22.47 1.62 1.28
C ALA A 82 21.22 2.45 0.93
N VAL A 83 20.14 2.29 1.69
CA VAL A 83 18.92 3.09 1.50
C VAL A 83 19.14 4.54 1.91
N LEU A 84 19.68 4.79 3.11
CA LEU A 84 19.82 6.15 3.64
C LEU A 84 20.91 6.97 2.96
N THR A 85 21.89 6.32 2.32
CA THR A 85 22.89 6.99 1.47
C THR A 85 22.44 7.19 0.02
N GLY A 86 21.25 6.70 -0.35
CA GLY A 86 20.71 6.83 -1.70
C GLY A 86 21.31 5.87 -2.72
N ALA A 87 22.06 4.85 -2.30
CA ALA A 87 22.59 3.82 -3.21
C ALA A 87 21.47 2.93 -3.80
N VAL A 88 20.38 2.75 -3.05
CA VAL A 88 19.15 2.07 -3.50
C VAL A 88 17.92 2.77 -2.92
N HIS A 89 16.77 2.68 -3.60
CA HIS A 89 15.50 3.25 -3.09
C HIS A 89 14.88 2.41 -1.96
N ASN A 90 15.06 1.09 -2.00
CA ASN A 90 14.58 0.13 -1.01
C ASN A 90 15.38 -1.18 -1.15
N GLY A 91 15.12 -2.16 -0.28
CA GLY A 91 15.61 -3.52 -0.50
C GLY A 91 15.09 -4.52 0.50
N LEU A 92 15.61 -5.74 0.39
CA LEU A 92 15.16 -6.90 1.16
C LEU A 92 16.37 -7.69 1.66
N ALA A 93 16.44 -7.91 2.97
CA ALA A 93 17.43 -8.77 3.59
C ALA A 93 16.84 -10.16 3.83
N LEU A 94 17.33 -11.18 3.10
CA LEU A 94 16.90 -12.57 3.24
C LEU A 94 17.79 -13.29 4.24
N VAL A 95 17.46 -13.19 5.52
CA VAL A 95 18.35 -13.58 6.62
C VAL A 95 17.81 -14.74 7.45
N ARG A 96 18.74 -15.53 8.02
CA ARG A 96 18.48 -16.49 9.10
C ARG A 96 19.69 -16.47 10.05
N PRO A 97 19.50 -16.50 11.38
CA PRO A 97 18.23 -16.61 12.11
C PRO A 97 17.35 -15.35 12.06
N PRO A 98 16.03 -15.45 12.37
CA PRO A 98 15.14 -14.30 12.56
C PRO A 98 15.52 -13.48 13.80
N GLY A 99 14.81 -12.36 14.04
CA GLY A 99 15.18 -11.43 15.11
C GLY A 99 14.07 -10.92 16.04
N HIS A 100 12.83 -10.77 15.60
CA HIS A 100 11.82 -9.95 16.30
C HIS A 100 11.41 -10.43 17.71
N HIS A 101 11.67 -11.69 18.08
CA HIS A 101 11.43 -12.22 19.42
C HIS A 101 12.59 -12.01 20.40
N SER A 102 13.80 -11.77 19.89
CA SER A 102 15.01 -11.66 20.71
C SER A 102 14.94 -10.43 21.61
N GLN A 103 15.22 -10.65 22.88
CA GLN A 103 15.16 -9.65 23.95
C GLN A 103 16.57 -9.19 24.32
N ARG A 104 16.68 -8.12 25.12
CA ARG A 104 17.95 -7.53 25.55
C ARG A 104 18.98 -8.54 26.09
N ALA A 105 18.54 -9.57 26.80
CA ALA A 105 19.44 -10.56 27.42
C ALA A 105 18.99 -12.02 27.22
N ALA A 106 18.12 -12.30 26.23
CA ALA A 106 17.58 -13.63 26.01
C ALA A 106 17.26 -13.92 24.55
N ALA A 107 17.58 -15.15 24.13
CA ALA A 107 17.08 -15.74 22.90
C ALA A 107 15.62 -16.18 23.09
N ASN A 108 14.81 -16.12 22.03
CA ASN A 108 13.42 -16.57 22.06
C ASN A 108 12.92 -16.86 20.65
N GLY A 109 12.07 -17.87 20.45
CA GLY A 109 11.36 -18.08 19.17
C GLY A 109 12.30 -18.13 17.95
N PHE A 110 13.35 -18.96 18.03
CA PHE A 110 14.42 -19.08 17.03
C PHE A 110 15.27 -17.81 16.79
N CYS A 111 15.00 -16.71 17.51
CA CYS A 111 15.71 -15.44 17.38
C CYS A 111 16.86 -15.35 18.38
N VAL A 112 18.04 -14.97 17.90
CA VAL A 112 19.27 -14.81 18.72
C VAL A 112 19.56 -13.34 18.98
N PHE A 113 19.60 -12.53 17.91
CA PHE A 113 19.71 -11.08 18.00
C PHE A 113 18.54 -10.44 17.25
N ASN A 114 18.00 -9.37 17.80
CA ASN A 114 16.92 -8.62 17.16
C ASN A 114 17.42 -7.76 15.99
N ASN A 115 17.48 -8.37 14.80
CA ASN A 115 17.96 -7.75 13.55
C ASN A 115 17.29 -6.39 13.26
N VAL A 116 15.96 -6.32 13.41
CA VAL A 116 15.17 -5.12 13.07
C VAL A 116 15.41 -4.01 14.08
N ALA A 117 15.42 -4.35 15.37
CA ALA A 117 15.69 -3.37 16.42
C ALA A 117 17.12 -2.81 16.34
N ILE A 118 18.11 -3.67 16.04
CA ILE A 118 19.51 -3.25 15.82
C ILE A 118 19.59 -2.29 14.63
N ALA A 119 18.96 -2.63 13.51
CA ALA A 119 18.92 -1.78 12.31
C ALA A 119 18.27 -0.40 12.59
N ALA A 120 17.19 -0.37 13.36
CA ALA A 120 16.56 0.87 13.78
C ALA A 120 17.49 1.73 14.66
N ARG A 121 18.13 1.13 15.68
CA ARG A 121 19.10 1.84 16.54
C ARG A 121 20.29 2.36 15.74
N HIS A 122 20.78 1.59 14.78
CA HIS A 122 21.84 2.00 13.87
C HIS A 122 21.43 3.20 13.02
N ALA A 123 20.23 3.19 12.45
CA ALA A 123 19.70 4.33 11.71
C ALA A 123 19.60 5.61 12.55
N GLN A 124 19.21 5.48 13.83
CA GLN A 124 19.18 6.61 14.76
C GLN A 124 20.58 7.14 15.07
N GLN A 125 21.53 6.26 15.43
CA GLN A 125 22.85 6.68 15.88
C GLN A 125 23.77 7.14 14.75
N LYS A 126 23.77 6.43 13.62
CA LYS A 126 24.68 6.71 12.50
C LYS A 126 24.11 7.73 11.52
N HIS A 127 22.81 7.68 11.24
CA HIS A 127 22.17 8.52 10.22
C HIS A 127 21.28 9.62 10.80
N GLY A 128 21.18 9.73 12.13
CA GLY A 128 20.46 10.81 12.80
C GLY A 128 18.94 10.77 12.61
N LEU A 129 18.36 9.63 12.26
CA LEU A 129 16.90 9.52 12.13
C LEU A 129 16.21 9.70 13.48
N HIS A 130 15.18 10.55 13.51
CA HIS A 130 14.40 10.82 14.71
C HIS A 130 13.13 9.98 14.81
N ARG A 131 12.55 9.56 13.67
CA ARG A 131 11.31 8.78 13.62
C ARG A 131 11.49 7.62 12.66
N ILE A 132 11.15 6.44 13.13
CA ILE A 132 11.24 5.18 12.37
C ILE A 132 9.93 4.43 12.64
N LEU A 133 9.30 3.92 11.59
CA LEU A 133 8.13 3.05 11.71
C LEU A 133 8.61 1.60 11.50
N ILE A 134 8.30 0.72 12.45
CA ILE A 134 8.50 -0.73 12.32
C ILE A 134 7.12 -1.36 12.15
N VAL A 135 6.89 -1.94 10.97
CA VAL A 135 5.69 -2.73 10.68
C VAL A 135 6.06 -4.20 10.76
N ASP A 136 5.55 -4.89 11.78
CA ASP A 136 5.74 -6.34 11.94
C ASP A 136 4.46 -7.04 11.48
N TRP A 137 4.54 -7.64 10.28
CA TRP A 137 3.45 -8.42 9.69
C TRP A 137 3.63 -9.93 9.89
N ASP A 138 4.68 -10.38 10.61
CA ASP A 138 4.82 -11.79 10.94
C ASP A 138 3.59 -12.24 11.73
N ILE A 139 3.22 -13.52 11.59
CA ILE A 139 2.05 -14.07 12.27
C ILE A 139 2.27 -14.14 13.79
N HIS A 140 3.52 -14.17 14.25
CA HIS A 140 3.86 -14.11 15.66
C HIS A 140 4.15 -12.70 16.09
N HIS A 141 3.73 -12.37 17.30
CA HIS A 141 4.06 -11.09 17.92
C HIS A 141 5.56 -10.97 18.17
N GLY A 142 6.21 -9.95 17.59
CA GLY A 142 7.61 -9.58 17.84
C GLY A 142 7.82 -8.87 19.18
N GLN A 143 7.53 -9.54 20.30
CA GLN A 143 7.62 -8.99 21.66
C GLN A 143 9.01 -8.44 22.01
N GLY A 144 10.08 -9.04 21.46
CA GLY A 144 11.44 -8.53 21.67
C GLY A 144 11.64 -7.13 21.11
N THR A 145 11.03 -6.84 19.95
CA THR A 145 11.02 -5.51 19.36
C THR A 145 10.17 -4.55 20.17
N GLN A 146 8.97 -4.97 20.63
CA GLN A 146 8.13 -4.13 21.52
C GLN A 146 8.93 -3.69 22.76
N TYR A 147 9.47 -4.64 23.52
CA TYR A 147 10.20 -4.35 24.76
C TYR A 147 11.43 -3.46 24.54
N THR A 148 12.04 -3.50 23.35
CA THR A 148 13.20 -2.67 23.04
C THR A 148 12.86 -1.17 22.95
N PHE A 149 11.61 -0.84 22.59
CA PHE A 149 11.20 0.53 22.30
C PHE A 149 10.07 1.06 23.20
N GLU A 150 9.49 0.23 24.06
CA GLU A 150 8.37 0.57 24.95
C GLU A 150 8.65 1.81 25.83
N ASP A 151 9.89 1.97 26.32
CA ASP A 151 10.28 3.07 27.22
C ASP A 151 11.08 4.21 26.55
N ASP A 152 11.25 4.20 25.22
CA ASP A 152 12.10 5.21 24.58
C ASP A 152 11.32 6.49 24.21
N PRO A 153 11.55 7.63 24.90
CA PRO A 153 10.77 8.85 24.69
C PRO A 153 11.06 9.54 23.34
N ARG A 154 12.12 9.13 22.61
CA ARG A 154 12.40 9.62 21.25
C ARG A 154 11.58 8.88 20.20
N TRP A 155 10.92 7.81 20.60
CA TRP A 155 9.88 7.17 19.83
C TRP A 155 8.57 7.80 20.26
N GLY A 156 8.00 8.63 19.38
CA GLY A 156 6.54 8.62 19.33
C GLY A 156 6.15 7.17 19.06
N TRP A 157 5.40 6.56 19.97
CA TRP A 157 4.85 5.21 19.84
C TRP A 157 4.57 4.85 18.37
N GLU A 158 5.04 3.71 17.87
CA GLU A 158 4.29 2.83 16.95
C GLU A 158 5.14 1.65 16.47
N MET A 159 5.07 0.54 17.20
CA MET A 159 5.12 -0.77 16.58
C MET A 159 3.68 -1.11 16.20
N LEU A 160 3.36 -0.98 14.92
CA LEU A 160 2.16 -1.63 14.38
C LEU A 160 2.52 -3.10 14.20
N THR A 161 2.42 -3.89 15.28
CA THR A 161 2.10 -5.32 15.12
C THR A 161 0.65 -5.39 14.74
N THR A 162 0.38 -5.10 13.47
CA THR A 162 -0.92 -5.47 12.94
C THR A 162 -0.94 -6.98 12.83
N TRP A 163 -1.84 -7.61 13.59
CA TRP A 163 -2.48 -8.83 13.14
C TRP A 163 -3.27 -8.48 11.87
N LEU A 164 -2.57 -8.34 10.75
CA LEU A 164 -3.21 -8.39 9.45
C LEU A 164 -3.47 -9.88 9.25
N PRO A 165 -4.71 -10.37 9.29
CA PRO A 165 -4.97 -11.64 8.66
C PRO A 165 -4.48 -11.48 7.22
N SER A 166 -3.62 -12.40 6.79
CA SER A 166 -3.19 -12.53 5.41
C SER A 166 -4.42 -12.86 4.57
N CYS A 167 -5.22 -11.84 4.25
CA CYS A 167 -6.43 -11.93 3.45
C CYS A 167 -6.10 -11.31 2.09
N THR A 168 -5.49 -12.12 1.22
CA THR A 168 -5.37 -11.85 -0.21
C THR A 168 -6.72 -11.95 -0.93
N CYS A 169 -7.79 -12.30 -0.22
CA CYS A 169 -9.17 -12.21 -0.65
C CYS A 169 -9.79 -10.93 -0.06
N CYS A 170 -10.33 -10.08 -0.92
CA CYS A 170 -11.28 -9.01 -0.56
C CYS A 170 -12.60 -9.63 -0.08
N SER A 171 -12.54 -10.50 0.92
CA SER A 171 -13.67 -11.03 1.64
C SER A 171 -14.02 -10.06 2.78
N PRO A 172 -15.30 -10.03 3.21
CA PRO A 172 -15.70 -9.30 4.41
C PRO A 172 -14.72 -9.54 5.55
N TRP A 173 -14.41 -8.51 6.35
CA TRP A 173 -13.75 -8.75 7.63
C TRP A 173 -14.56 -9.79 8.40
N LEU A 174 -13.89 -10.85 8.87
CA LEU A 174 -14.51 -11.75 9.84
C LEU A 174 -14.83 -10.93 11.10
N LEU A 175 -15.91 -11.26 11.80
CA LEU A 175 -16.35 -10.54 13.00
C LEU A 175 -15.21 -10.35 14.01
N SER A 176 -14.43 -11.41 14.24
CA SER A 176 -13.26 -11.37 15.14
C SER A 176 -12.18 -10.36 14.70
N ALA A 177 -11.98 -10.16 13.39
CA ALA A 177 -11.06 -9.14 12.88
C ALA A 177 -11.60 -7.73 13.15
N LEU A 178 -12.92 -7.51 12.97
CA LEU A 178 -13.55 -6.23 13.29
C LEU A 178 -13.47 -5.90 14.79
N GLU A 179 -13.73 -6.87 15.67
CA GLU A 179 -13.60 -6.69 17.12
C GLU A 179 -12.16 -6.34 17.53
N SER A 180 -11.18 -6.97 16.89
CA SER A 180 -9.76 -6.71 17.12
C SER A 180 -9.37 -5.31 16.65
N ILE A 181 -9.80 -4.92 15.44
CA ILE A 181 -9.60 -3.57 14.90
C ILE A 181 -10.25 -2.53 15.83
N GLN A 182 -11.50 -2.73 16.22
CA GLN A 182 -12.22 -1.83 17.11
C GLN A 182 -11.50 -1.65 18.46
N SER A 183 -11.06 -2.75 19.07
CA SER A 183 -10.38 -2.72 20.37
C SER A 183 -9.05 -1.99 20.31
N VAL A 184 -8.23 -2.26 19.28
CA VAL A 184 -6.97 -1.54 19.07
C VAL A 184 -7.23 -0.05 18.83
N ARG A 185 -8.20 0.29 18.00
CA ARG A 185 -8.56 1.69 17.73
C ARG A 185 -8.98 2.41 19.00
N ALA A 186 -9.87 1.82 19.79
CA ALA A 186 -10.33 2.38 21.06
C ALA A 186 -9.18 2.59 22.06
N ALA A 187 -8.26 1.63 22.17
CA ALA A 187 -7.09 1.75 23.04
C ALA A 187 -6.11 2.85 22.59
N GLN A 188 -6.02 3.10 21.28
CA GLN A 188 -5.08 4.04 20.68
C GLN A 188 -5.63 5.47 20.54
N VAL A 189 -6.93 5.70 20.77
CA VAL A 189 -7.57 7.04 20.70
C VAL A 189 -6.78 8.13 21.45
N PRO A 190 -6.31 7.96 22.70
CA PRO A 190 -5.61 9.02 23.42
C PRO A 190 -4.32 9.48 22.75
N HIS A 191 -3.72 8.64 21.91
CA HIS A 191 -2.38 8.85 21.34
C HIS A 191 -2.42 9.32 19.89
N TRP A 192 -3.53 9.12 19.17
CA TRP A 192 -3.63 9.35 17.72
C TRP A 192 -4.75 10.30 17.34
N THR A 193 -4.38 11.47 16.81
CA THR A 193 -5.39 12.46 16.36
C THR A 193 -6.26 11.95 15.20
N SER A 194 -5.76 11.02 14.38
CA SER A 194 -6.56 10.35 13.34
C SER A 194 -7.65 9.43 13.91
N LEU A 195 -7.54 9.02 15.17
CA LEU A 195 -8.50 8.16 15.88
C LEU A 195 -9.41 8.94 16.83
N GLN A 196 -8.94 10.06 17.37
CA GLN A 196 -9.65 10.89 18.37
C GLN A 196 -11.06 11.36 17.95
N GLN A 197 -11.36 11.35 16.65
CA GLN A 197 -12.64 11.81 16.13
C GLN A 197 -13.58 10.67 15.73
N GLN A 198 -13.33 9.46 16.24
CA GLN A 198 -14.16 8.27 16.03
C GLN A 198 -14.62 7.77 17.39
N ASP A 199 -15.85 8.13 17.79
CA ASP A 199 -16.49 7.72 19.07
C ASP A 199 -16.75 6.19 19.07
N LEU A 200 -15.70 5.39 19.23
CA LEU A 200 -15.77 3.94 19.30
C LEU A 200 -15.49 3.48 20.73
N ALA A 201 -16.50 2.92 21.38
CA ALA A 201 -16.34 2.26 22.66
C ALA A 201 -15.54 0.93 22.49
N PRO A 202 -14.70 0.55 23.48
CA PRO A 202 -13.97 -0.72 23.43
C PRO A 202 -14.93 -1.93 23.49
N VAL A 203 -14.56 -3.02 22.81
CA VAL A 203 -15.29 -4.29 22.89
C VAL A 203 -15.01 -4.92 24.24
N LEU A 204 -16.01 -4.95 25.13
CA LEU A 204 -15.85 -5.48 26.50
C LEU A 204 -15.78 -7.00 26.55
N ASN A 205 -16.29 -7.71 25.52
CA ASN A 205 -16.28 -9.17 25.40
C ASN A 205 -16.13 -9.60 23.92
N PRO A 206 -14.92 -9.84 23.41
CA PRO A 206 -14.74 -10.32 22.03
C PRO A 206 -15.34 -11.72 21.84
N SER A 207 -15.99 -11.94 20.69
CA SER A 207 -16.58 -13.21 20.28
C SER A 207 -15.48 -14.26 20.02
N ASN A 208 -15.27 -15.14 20.99
CA ASN A 208 -14.46 -16.36 20.83
C ASN A 208 -15.26 -17.56 20.29
N ARG A 209 -16.50 -17.35 19.80
CA ARG A 209 -17.38 -18.43 19.34
C ARG A 209 -17.36 -18.57 17.82
N SER A 210 -17.12 -19.80 17.36
CA SER A 210 -17.46 -20.20 16.00
C SER A 210 -18.98 -20.02 15.78
N PRO A 211 -19.46 -19.54 14.62
CA PRO A 211 -20.89 -19.36 14.35
C PRO A 211 -21.71 -20.66 14.45
N GLU A 212 -21.04 -21.81 14.46
CA GLU A 212 -21.66 -23.11 14.63
C GLU A 212 -21.34 -23.63 16.04
N GLY A 213 -22.35 -23.62 16.92
CA GLY A 213 -22.32 -24.22 18.25
C GLY A 213 -22.24 -25.75 18.23
N ARG A 214 -21.22 -26.34 17.57
CA ARG A 214 -20.87 -27.75 17.71
C ARG A 214 -19.60 -27.88 18.56
N PRO A 215 -19.59 -28.73 19.60
CA PRO A 215 -18.35 -29.06 20.29
C PRO A 215 -17.39 -29.71 19.31
N SER A 216 -16.13 -29.23 19.30
CA SER A 216 -15.05 -29.85 18.54
C SER A 216 -14.91 -31.33 18.94
N PRO A 217 -14.91 -32.29 18.00
CA PRO A 217 -14.57 -33.65 18.35
C PRO A 217 -13.09 -33.67 18.77
N LEU A 218 -12.84 -34.15 20.00
CA LEU A 218 -11.51 -34.56 20.45
C LEU A 218 -11.00 -35.63 19.47
N LEU A 219 -10.22 -35.24 18.48
CA LEU A 219 -9.46 -36.16 17.64
C LEU A 219 -8.31 -36.70 18.50
N SER A 220 -8.40 -37.98 18.85
CA SER A 220 -7.45 -38.73 19.67
C SER A 220 -6.15 -39.09 18.96
N GLN A 221 -5.79 -38.42 17.86
CA GLN A 221 -4.50 -38.60 17.18
C GLN A 221 -3.92 -37.25 16.76
N GLY A 222 -2.65 -37.03 17.09
CA GLY A 222 -1.93 -35.78 16.79
C GLY A 222 -1.88 -35.51 15.27
N PRO A 223 -1.94 -34.24 14.85
CA PRO A 223 -2.01 -33.93 13.43
C PRO A 223 -0.68 -34.24 12.72
N GLU A 224 -0.75 -35.00 11.64
CA GLU A 224 0.36 -35.18 10.71
C GLU A 224 0.68 -33.86 9.98
N PHE A 225 1.67 -33.13 10.48
CA PHE A 225 2.08 -31.80 9.98
C PHE A 225 2.54 -31.75 8.50
N LYS A 226 2.75 -32.89 7.83
CA LYS A 226 3.29 -32.93 6.45
C LYS A 226 2.25 -32.63 5.36
N ALA A 227 0.99 -33.00 5.55
CA ALA A 227 -0.04 -32.80 4.52
C ALA A 227 -0.49 -31.33 4.40
N ALA A 228 -0.55 -30.61 5.53
CA ALA A 228 -0.97 -29.21 5.58
C ALA A 228 0.02 -28.25 4.90
N ALA A 229 1.33 -28.51 5.02
CA ALA A 229 2.36 -27.69 4.36
C ALA A 229 2.33 -27.83 2.83
N ALA A 230 2.05 -29.03 2.31
CA ALA A 230 1.93 -29.26 0.87
C ALA A 230 0.69 -28.57 0.29
N GLN A 231 -0.45 -28.64 0.98
CA GLN A 231 -1.68 -27.92 0.60
C GLN A 231 -1.51 -26.40 0.66
N ALA A 232 -0.83 -25.87 1.68
CA ALA A 232 -0.53 -24.44 1.77
C ALA A 232 0.36 -23.97 0.60
N THR A 233 1.33 -24.79 0.18
CA THR A 233 2.23 -24.49 -0.95
C THR A 233 1.46 -24.49 -2.29
N VAL A 234 0.56 -25.44 -2.50
CA VAL A 234 -0.30 -25.48 -3.71
C VAL A 234 -1.30 -24.32 -3.73
N ALA A 235 -1.87 -23.96 -2.58
CA ALA A 235 -2.73 -22.79 -2.44
C ALA A 235 -1.97 -21.49 -2.73
N LEU A 236 -0.73 -21.35 -2.23
CA LEU A 236 0.13 -20.20 -2.53
C LEU A 236 0.49 -20.13 -4.01
N SER A 237 0.80 -21.27 -4.64
CA SER A 237 1.08 -21.34 -6.08
C SER A 237 -0.14 -20.93 -6.90
N SER A 238 -1.32 -21.48 -6.61
CA SER A 238 -2.59 -21.13 -7.26
C SER A 238 -2.95 -19.65 -7.07
N LEU A 239 -2.66 -19.09 -5.89
CA LEU A 239 -2.90 -17.68 -5.59
C LEU A 239 -1.92 -16.76 -6.33
N LEU A 240 -0.64 -17.15 -6.39
CA LEU A 240 0.34 -16.48 -7.23
C LEU A 240 -0.09 -16.57 -8.69
N ASP A 241 -0.53 -17.72 -9.19
CA ASP A 241 -1.06 -17.94 -10.54
C ASP A 241 -2.27 -17.06 -10.86
N ARG A 242 -3.16 -16.80 -9.88
CA ARG A 242 -4.27 -15.83 -10.01
C ARG A 242 -3.82 -14.38 -10.08
N LEU A 243 -2.71 -14.00 -9.44
CA LEU A 243 -2.10 -12.67 -9.63
C LEU A 243 -1.54 -12.50 -11.05
N HIS A 244 -1.32 -13.59 -11.80
CA HIS A 244 -0.90 -13.55 -13.21
C HIS A 244 -2.06 -13.40 -14.20
N LEU A 245 -3.31 -13.22 -13.76
CA LEU A 245 -4.46 -13.14 -14.68
C LEU A 245 -4.41 -11.95 -15.65
N ARG A 246 -3.51 -10.97 -15.44
CA ARG A 246 -3.14 -10.01 -16.48
C ARG A 246 -1.64 -9.71 -16.37
N PRO A 247 -0.81 -10.07 -17.36
CA PRO A 247 0.62 -9.81 -17.31
C PRO A 247 0.84 -8.30 -17.18
N MET A 248 1.46 -7.89 -16.08
CA MET A 248 2.02 -6.54 -15.99
C MET A 248 3.02 -6.38 -17.12
N PRO A 249 3.00 -5.27 -17.89
CA PRO A 249 4.07 -5.01 -18.84
C PRO A 249 5.41 -5.11 -18.09
N PRO A 250 6.43 -5.74 -18.70
CA PRO A 250 7.70 -6.04 -18.04
C PRO A 250 8.42 -4.78 -17.54
N VAL A 251 8.05 -3.61 -18.08
CA VAL A 251 8.50 -2.28 -17.69
C VAL A 251 7.28 -1.43 -17.36
N ARG A 252 7.33 -0.68 -16.26
CA ARG A 252 6.30 0.31 -15.91
C ARG A 252 6.39 1.49 -16.86
N THR A 253 5.66 1.43 -17.95
CA THR A 253 5.63 2.50 -18.94
C THR A 253 4.52 3.47 -18.57
N VAL A 254 4.89 4.73 -18.36
CA VAL A 254 3.97 5.86 -18.40
C VAL A 254 4.09 6.44 -19.80
N ALA A 255 2.98 6.77 -20.44
CA ALA A 255 3.00 7.50 -21.70
C ALA A 255 2.28 8.85 -21.51
N LEU A 256 2.86 9.90 -22.10
CA LEU A 256 2.31 11.25 -22.07
C LEU A 256 1.75 11.60 -23.44
N ALA A 257 0.61 12.29 -23.46
CA ALA A 257 0.08 12.89 -24.67
C ALA A 257 -0.38 14.34 -24.46
N SER A 258 -0.14 15.20 -25.48
CA SER A 258 -0.41 16.64 -25.47
C SER A 258 0.34 17.47 -24.41
N LEU A 259 1.48 16.99 -23.92
CA LEU A 259 2.32 17.72 -22.96
C LEU A 259 3.63 18.16 -23.61
N ASP A 260 3.98 19.42 -23.38
CA ASP A 260 5.11 20.09 -24.04
C ASP A 260 6.45 19.39 -23.72
N THR A 261 7.36 19.39 -24.70
CA THR A 261 8.62 18.58 -24.72
C THR A 261 9.67 18.99 -23.68
N ALA A 262 9.39 20.02 -22.85
CA ALA A 262 10.31 20.55 -21.84
C ALA A 262 10.27 19.82 -20.48
N LEU A 263 9.48 18.75 -20.35
CA LEU A 263 9.39 17.95 -19.14
C LEU A 263 10.68 17.14 -18.90
N VAL A 264 11.34 17.37 -17.77
CA VAL A 264 12.40 16.47 -17.27
C VAL A 264 11.76 15.20 -16.74
N LEU A 265 11.57 14.22 -17.62
CA LEU A 265 11.02 12.91 -17.27
C LEU A 265 12.10 11.91 -16.90
N PRO A 266 11.76 10.86 -16.14
CA PRO A 266 12.63 9.69 -16.02
C PRO A 266 12.98 9.15 -17.41
N HIS A 267 14.22 8.70 -17.58
CA HIS A 267 14.81 8.27 -18.88
C HIS A 267 14.03 7.14 -19.60
N GLU A 268 13.05 6.52 -18.94
CA GLU A 268 12.24 5.39 -19.40
C GLU A 268 10.77 5.74 -19.71
N VAL A 269 10.37 7.02 -19.65
CA VAL A 269 9.01 7.47 -20.00
C VAL A 269 8.98 7.85 -21.49
N PRO A 270 8.43 7.02 -22.39
CA PRO A 270 8.33 7.39 -23.79
C PRO A 270 7.38 8.57 -23.98
N HIS A 271 7.92 9.69 -24.46
CA HIS A 271 7.12 10.72 -25.10
C HIS A 271 6.61 10.17 -26.43
N GLN A 272 5.32 10.34 -26.72
CA GLN A 272 4.79 9.95 -28.02
C GLN A 272 3.80 10.96 -28.59
N GLU A 273 4.12 11.42 -29.79
CA GLU A 273 3.17 12.03 -30.73
C GLU A 273 2.47 10.90 -31.50
N GLY A 274 1.50 10.24 -30.89
CA GLY A 274 0.66 9.26 -31.58
C GLY A 274 -0.30 9.94 -32.55
N SER A 275 -0.27 9.56 -33.82
CA SER A 275 -1.33 9.86 -34.79
C SER A 275 -2.63 9.19 -34.32
N ALA A 276 -3.65 9.98 -34.00
CA ALA A 276 -4.95 9.50 -33.55
C ALA A 276 -5.55 8.44 -34.49
N LEU A 277 -6.25 7.46 -33.92
CA LEU A 277 -7.25 6.65 -34.64
C LEU A 277 -8.39 7.58 -35.07
N LYS A 278 -8.18 8.28 -36.19
CA LYS A 278 -8.95 9.47 -36.59
C LYS A 278 -10.44 9.18 -36.74
N GLU A 279 -10.81 8.03 -37.30
CA GLU A 279 -12.22 7.68 -37.57
C GLU A 279 -13.00 7.31 -36.29
N GLU A 280 -12.41 6.51 -35.40
CA GLU A 280 -13.07 6.11 -34.15
C GLU A 280 -13.20 7.30 -33.19
N ALA A 281 -12.15 8.11 -33.05
CA ALA A 281 -12.19 9.34 -32.27
C ALA A 281 -13.24 10.32 -32.81
N GLN A 282 -13.39 10.45 -34.13
CA GLN A 282 -14.43 11.28 -34.75
C GLN A 282 -15.84 10.75 -34.48
N SER A 283 -16.03 9.43 -34.50
CA SER A 283 -17.32 8.80 -34.15
C SER A 283 -17.71 9.13 -32.71
N TRP A 284 -16.79 8.99 -31.76
CA TRP A 284 -17.05 9.33 -30.36
C TRP A 284 -17.21 10.84 -30.11
N ALA A 285 -16.40 11.66 -30.78
CA ALA A 285 -16.47 13.12 -30.69
C ALA A 285 -17.83 13.66 -31.16
N SER A 286 -18.45 13.02 -32.17
CA SER A 286 -19.76 13.41 -32.68
C SER A 286 -20.90 13.36 -31.65
N LEU A 287 -20.69 12.69 -30.52
CA LEU A 287 -21.66 12.62 -29.41
C LEU A 287 -21.70 13.90 -28.56
N HIS A 288 -20.70 14.77 -28.65
CA HIS A 288 -20.56 15.95 -27.80
C HIS A 288 -20.12 17.16 -28.62
N GLU A 289 -20.89 18.26 -28.58
CA GLU A 289 -20.55 19.51 -29.28
C GLU A 289 -19.19 20.08 -28.85
N ALA A 290 -18.82 19.92 -27.57
CA ALA A 290 -17.53 20.36 -27.01
C ALA A 290 -16.31 19.65 -27.60
N LEU A 291 -16.50 18.51 -28.30
CA LEU A 291 -15.45 17.76 -28.97
C LEU A 291 -15.39 18.02 -30.48
N ALA A 292 -16.24 18.93 -30.99
CA ALA A 292 -16.28 19.27 -32.41
C ALA A 292 -15.10 20.16 -32.85
N GLU A 293 -14.45 20.85 -31.90
CA GLU A 293 -13.24 21.63 -32.17
C GLU A 293 -12.05 20.71 -32.48
N ASP A 294 -11.24 21.05 -33.49
CA ASP A 294 -10.12 20.22 -33.95
C ASP A 294 -9.11 19.89 -32.83
N GLU A 295 -8.87 20.85 -31.92
CA GLU A 295 -7.97 20.69 -30.77
C GLU A 295 -8.52 19.68 -29.76
N ALA A 296 -9.80 19.81 -29.38
CA ALA A 296 -10.48 18.88 -28.49
C ALA A 296 -10.58 17.46 -29.08
N ALA A 297 -10.90 17.34 -30.37
CA ALA A 297 -10.93 16.07 -31.08
C ALA A 297 -9.53 15.40 -31.14
N SER A 298 -8.49 16.20 -31.34
CA SER A 298 -7.09 15.74 -31.33
C SER A 298 -6.67 15.24 -29.94
N ALA A 299 -6.99 15.99 -28.88
CA ALA A 299 -6.75 15.59 -27.50
C ALA A 299 -7.49 14.28 -27.16
N LEU A 300 -8.76 14.16 -27.56
CA LEU A 300 -9.53 12.92 -27.40
C LEU A 300 -8.87 11.73 -28.10
N GLY A 301 -8.43 11.90 -29.36
CA GLY A 301 -7.77 10.82 -30.10
C GLY A 301 -6.52 10.29 -29.40
N LYS A 302 -5.78 11.16 -28.71
CA LYS A 302 -4.64 10.79 -27.88
C LYS A 302 -5.04 10.07 -26.59
N VAL A 303 -6.10 10.52 -25.92
CA VAL A 303 -6.69 9.85 -24.74
C VAL A 303 -7.09 8.42 -25.09
N LEU A 304 -7.80 8.23 -26.20
CA LEU A 304 -8.24 6.92 -26.67
C LEU A 304 -7.05 6.01 -27.01
N ASN A 305 -6.03 6.53 -27.69
CA ASN A 305 -4.82 5.75 -27.98
C ASN A 305 -4.11 5.27 -26.69
N LEU A 306 -4.02 6.13 -25.67
CA LEU A 306 -3.44 5.74 -24.38
C LEU A 306 -4.30 4.70 -23.66
N LEU A 307 -5.62 4.86 -23.71
CA LEU A 307 -6.57 3.93 -23.12
C LEU A 307 -6.44 2.53 -23.73
N ASP A 308 -6.43 2.41 -25.06
CA ASP A 308 -6.22 1.15 -25.79
C ASP A 308 -4.94 0.45 -25.31
N ARG A 309 -3.84 1.20 -25.26
CA ARG A 309 -2.53 0.67 -24.85
C ARG A 309 -2.50 0.20 -23.40
N ILE A 310 -3.24 0.86 -22.50
CA ILE A 310 -3.40 0.42 -21.10
C ILE A 310 -4.22 -0.88 -21.04
N LEU A 311 -5.31 -0.95 -21.81
CA LEU A 311 -6.20 -2.12 -21.83
C LEU A 311 -5.51 -3.35 -22.44
N ASP A 312 -4.73 -3.16 -23.50
CA ASP A 312 -3.90 -4.18 -24.15
C ASP A 312 -2.65 -4.57 -23.34
N GLY A 313 -2.35 -3.83 -22.28
CA GLY A 313 -1.18 -4.08 -21.43
C GLY A 313 0.16 -3.68 -22.06
N GLN A 314 0.14 -2.84 -23.10
CA GLN A 314 1.36 -2.27 -23.70
C GLN A 314 2.01 -1.24 -22.77
N VAL A 315 1.21 -0.49 -22.01
CA VAL A 315 1.67 0.44 -20.98
C VAL A 315 0.90 0.18 -19.69
N SER A 316 1.52 0.46 -18.53
CA SER A 316 0.82 0.28 -17.25
C SER A 316 -0.09 1.47 -16.96
N SER A 317 0.35 2.69 -17.27
CA SER A 317 -0.38 3.91 -16.93
C SER A 317 -0.18 4.98 -18.01
N GLY A 318 -1.05 5.99 -18.05
CA GLY A 318 -0.96 7.09 -19.00
C GLY A 318 -1.39 8.41 -18.39
N ILE A 319 -0.89 9.51 -18.96
CA ILE A 319 -1.33 10.86 -18.63
C ILE A 319 -1.65 11.57 -19.96
N ALA A 320 -2.84 12.14 -20.04
CA ALA A 320 -3.26 12.94 -21.18
C ALA A 320 -3.71 14.32 -20.72
N ALA A 321 -3.27 15.35 -21.42
CA ALA A 321 -3.83 16.67 -21.26
C ALA A 321 -5.13 16.81 -22.07
N THR A 322 -6.12 17.49 -21.49
CA THR A 322 -7.42 17.74 -22.11
C THR A 322 -7.77 19.22 -21.97
N PRO A 323 -8.27 19.89 -23.03
CA PRO A 323 -8.77 21.26 -22.90
C PRO A 323 -9.86 21.36 -21.84
N ALA A 324 -9.84 22.42 -21.01
CA ALA A 324 -10.82 22.65 -19.96
C ALA A 324 -12.28 22.59 -20.47
N SER A 325 -12.55 23.15 -21.66
CA SER A 325 -13.86 23.15 -22.32
C SER A 325 -14.35 21.75 -22.70
N ALA A 326 -13.43 20.81 -22.91
CA ALA A 326 -13.68 19.45 -23.37
C ALA A 326 -13.53 18.37 -22.28
N ALA A 327 -13.12 18.74 -21.05
CA ALA A 327 -12.75 17.80 -20.01
C ALA A 327 -13.89 16.82 -19.63
N VAL A 328 -15.12 17.33 -19.45
CA VAL A 328 -16.30 16.51 -19.11
C VAL A 328 -16.65 15.54 -20.25
N ALA A 329 -16.67 16.04 -21.49
CA ALA A 329 -16.98 15.22 -22.67
C ALA A 329 -15.91 14.15 -22.92
N THR A 330 -14.63 14.51 -22.75
CA THR A 330 -13.50 13.58 -22.88
C THR A 330 -13.56 12.48 -21.83
N LEU A 331 -13.90 12.83 -20.58
CA LEU A 331 -14.07 11.86 -19.50
C LEU A 331 -15.23 10.90 -19.76
N ASP A 332 -16.38 11.41 -20.23
CA ASP A 332 -17.52 10.57 -20.63
C ASP A 332 -17.13 9.56 -21.71
N VAL A 333 -16.49 10.02 -22.78
CA VAL A 333 -16.03 9.15 -23.88
C VAL A 333 -15.02 8.12 -23.35
N ALA A 334 -14.04 8.52 -22.53
CA ALA A 334 -13.05 7.61 -21.97
C ALA A 334 -13.70 6.49 -21.12
N ILE A 335 -14.75 6.82 -20.35
CA ILE A 335 -15.51 5.83 -19.57
C ILE A 335 -16.21 4.84 -20.49
N ARG A 336 -17.00 5.33 -21.46
CA ARG A 336 -17.77 4.49 -22.39
C ARG A 336 -16.85 3.60 -23.21
N CYS A 337 -15.79 4.17 -23.75
CA CYS A 337 -14.80 3.48 -24.53
C CYS A 337 -14.14 2.37 -23.71
N GLY A 338 -13.66 2.69 -22.50
CA GLY A 338 -13.02 1.71 -21.61
C GLY A 338 -13.93 0.53 -21.27
N LEU A 339 -15.21 0.79 -21.00
CA LEU A 339 -16.21 -0.27 -20.73
C LEU A 339 -16.54 -1.11 -21.97
N SER A 340 -16.52 -0.51 -23.15
CA SER A 340 -16.80 -1.19 -24.42
C SER A 340 -15.61 -2.06 -24.90
N GLN A 341 -14.39 -1.63 -24.61
CA GLN A 341 -13.14 -2.27 -25.04
C GLN A 341 -12.58 -3.27 -24.02
N GLY A 342 -13.32 -3.58 -22.95
CA GLY A 342 -13.04 -4.75 -22.10
C GLY A 342 -12.82 -4.48 -20.61
N ALA A 343 -12.86 -3.23 -20.14
CA ALA A 343 -12.90 -2.96 -18.70
C ALA A 343 -14.22 -3.48 -18.12
N GLN A 344 -14.14 -4.44 -17.18
CA GLN A 344 -15.34 -4.98 -16.54
C GLN A 344 -15.85 -4.04 -15.46
N ARG A 345 -14.91 -3.45 -14.69
CA ARG A 345 -15.18 -2.43 -13.68
C ARG A 345 -14.23 -1.25 -13.82
N LEU A 346 -14.78 -0.05 -13.83
CA LEU A 346 -14.04 1.21 -13.97
C LEU A 346 -14.27 2.08 -12.73
N LEU A 347 -13.19 2.50 -12.09
CA LEU A 347 -13.23 3.50 -11.02
C LEU A 347 -12.87 4.86 -11.61
N CYS A 348 -13.79 5.81 -11.54
CA CYS A 348 -13.56 7.19 -11.90
C CYS A 348 -13.41 8.03 -10.63
N VAL A 349 -12.25 8.67 -10.47
CA VAL A 349 -12.01 9.67 -9.43
C VAL A 349 -11.90 11.03 -10.12
N ALA A 350 -12.97 11.81 -10.04
CA ALA A 350 -13.06 13.15 -10.60
C ALA A 350 -12.79 14.18 -9.51
N VAL A 351 -11.91 15.14 -9.78
CA VAL A 351 -11.53 16.19 -8.82
C VAL A 351 -11.78 17.56 -9.48
N GLY A 352 -12.46 18.45 -8.76
CA GLY A 352 -12.81 19.78 -9.27
C GLY A 352 -14.19 19.83 -9.94
N GLN A 353 -14.37 20.75 -10.87
CA GLN A 353 -15.65 20.97 -11.56
C GLN A 353 -15.86 19.96 -12.70
N LEU A 354 -16.01 18.69 -12.35
CA LEU A 354 -16.30 17.61 -13.27
C LEU A 354 -17.59 16.92 -12.84
N ASP A 355 -18.60 16.99 -13.71
CA ASP A 355 -19.89 16.35 -13.48
C ASP A 355 -19.91 14.92 -14.01
N ARG A 356 -20.63 14.05 -13.29
CA ARG A 356 -20.91 12.69 -13.76
C ARG A 356 -21.85 12.78 -14.97
N PRO A 357 -21.58 12.06 -16.07
CA PRO A 357 -22.52 11.97 -17.19
C PRO A 357 -23.88 11.44 -16.70
N SER A 358 -24.96 12.14 -17.08
CA SER A 358 -26.30 11.93 -16.50
C SER A 358 -26.94 10.58 -16.87
N ASP A 359 -26.55 10.01 -18.00
CA ASP A 359 -26.99 8.72 -18.54
C ASP A 359 -26.04 7.57 -18.19
N LEU A 360 -24.96 7.83 -17.43
CA LEU A 360 -24.04 6.79 -17.01
C LEU A 360 -24.73 5.82 -16.04
N ALA A 361 -24.99 4.61 -16.54
CA ALA A 361 -25.70 3.56 -15.82
C ALA A 361 -25.10 3.28 -14.43
N ASP A 362 -25.98 3.05 -13.46
CA ASP A 362 -25.64 2.60 -12.11
C ASP A 362 -25.75 1.08 -11.99
N ASP A 363 -25.09 0.37 -12.90
CA ASP A 363 -25.15 -1.08 -13.07
C ASP A 363 -24.07 -1.84 -12.27
N GLY A 364 -23.31 -1.13 -11.44
CA GLY A 364 -22.19 -1.66 -10.66
C GLY A 364 -20.91 -1.91 -11.46
N ARG A 365 -20.85 -1.52 -12.74
CA ARG A 365 -19.61 -1.53 -13.54
C ARG A 365 -18.80 -0.24 -13.40
N ASN A 366 -19.40 0.83 -12.89
CA ASN A 366 -18.75 2.12 -12.71
C ASN A 366 -18.89 2.61 -11.28
N LEU A 367 -17.77 2.91 -10.63
CA LEU A 367 -17.76 3.63 -9.36
C LEU A 367 -17.28 5.06 -9.61
N TRP A 368 -18.14 6.04 -9.36
CA TRP A 368 -17.84 7.46 -9.49
C TRP A 368 -17.60 8.08 -8.12
N LEU A 369 -16.38 8.58 -7.91
CA LEU A 369 -15.98 9.35 -6.74
C LEU A 369 -15.68 10.78 -7.19
N ASN A 370 -16.45 11.75 -6.71
CA ASN A 370 -16.21 13.18 -6.98
C ASN A 370 -15.60 13.85 -5.74
N ILE A 371 -14.51 14.58 -5.90
CA ILE A 371 -13.86 15.39 -4.86
C ILE A 371 -14.02 16.86 -5.25
N ARG A 372 -15.02 17.54 -4.67
CA ARG A 372 -15.32 18.93 -5.03
C ARG A 372 -15.94 19.72 -3.89
N GLY A 373 -15.65 21.01 -3.86
CA GLY A 373 -16.32 21.99 -3.00
C GLY A 373 -16.39 21.57 -1.53
N LYS A 374 -17.52 21.85 -0.88
CA LYS A 374 -17.79 21.54 0.55
C LYS A 374 -18.86 20.47 0.75
N GLU A 375 -19.47 19.96 -0.31
CA GLU A 375 -20.64 19.10 -0.21
C GLU A 375 -20.26 17.62 -0.16
N ALA A 376 -20.75 16.92 0.86
CA ALA A 376 -20.69 15.47 0.98
C ALA A 376 -22.07 14.89 0.63
N GLY A 377 -22.11 13.89 -0.26
CA GLY A 377 -23.36 13.22 -0.61
C GLY A 377 -23.16 11.86 -1.24
N VAL A 378 -24.01 10.91 -0.87
CA VAL A 378 -24.14 9.60 -1.52
C VAL A 378 -25.35 9.68 -2.44
N LEU A 379 -25.13 9.92 -3.73
CA LEU A 379 -26.22 9.98 -4.72
C LEU A 379 -26.70 8.57 -5.09
N SER A 380 -25.78 7.62 -5.10
CA SER A 380 -26.05 6.20 -5.22
C SER A 380 -24.90 5.39 -4.61
N MET A 381 -25.06 4.06 -4.55
CA MET A 381 -24.02 3.18 -4.00
C MET A 381 -22.71 3.23 -4.78
N PHE A 382 -22.77 3.63 -6.05
CA PHE A 382 -21.61 3.81 -6.91
C PHE A 382 -21.45 5.28 -7.38
N HIS A 383 -22.07 6.23 -6.68
CA HIS A 383 -21.92 7.65 -6.92
C HIS A 383 -21.77 8.40 -5.59
N VAL A 384 -20.52 8.73 -5.25
CA VAL A 384 -20.17 9.39 -3.99
C VAL A 384 -19.50 10.72 -4.29
N SER A 385 -20.02 11.79 -3.71
CA SER A 385 -19.40 13.11 -3.69
C SER A 385 -18.83 13.39 -2.31
N MET A 386 -17.59 13.88 -2.26
CA MET A 386 -16.90 14.27 -1.04
C MET A 386 -16.33 15.68 -1.16
N PRO A 387 -16.23 16.41 -0.05
CA PRO A 387 -15.61 17.73 -0.04
C PRO A 387 -14.13 17.63 -0.39
N LEU A 388 -13.58 18.72 -0.92
CA LEU A 388 -12.13 18.87 -1.07
C LEU A 388 -11.53 19.32 0.27
N PRO A 389 -10.79 18.45 1.00
CA PRO A 389 -10.36 18.78 2.35
C PRO A 389 -9.28 19.87 2.34
N GLY A 390 -9.45 20.90 3.16
CA GLY A 390 -8.50 22.03 3.25
C GLY A 390 -7.22 21.71 4.03
N THR A 391 -7.21 20.59 4.76
CA THR A 391 -6.10 20.18 5.64
C THR A 391 -5.45 18.89 5.16
N THR A 392 -4.16 18.70 5.46
CA THR A 392 -3.44 17.44 5.16
C THR A 392 -4.11 16.23 5.82
N GLY A 393 -4.55 16.37 7.08
CA GLY A 393 -5.23 15.32 7.83
C GLY A 393 -6.62 15.01 7.31
N GLY A 394 -7.40 16.02 6.91
CA GLY A 394 -8.68 15.81 6.23
C GLY A 394 -8.49 15.02 4.93
N PHE A 395 -7.54 15.44 4.10
CA PHE A 395 -7.22 14.75 2.84
C PHE A 395 -6.83 13.28 3.06
N LEU A 396 -5.90 13.01 4.00
CA LEU A 396 -5.50 11.65 4.34
C LEU A 396 -6.65 10.82 4.91
N ASN A 397 -7.52 11.41 5.74
CA ASN A 397 -8.67 10.71 6.30
C ASN A 397 -9.64 10.26 5.20
N PHE A 398 -9.99 11.13 4.24
CA PHE A 398 -10.83 10.73 3.10
C PHE A 398 -10.18 9.65 2.24
N LEU A 399 -8.87 9.76 1.97
CA LEU A 399 -8.17 8.75 1.18
C LEU A 399 -8.16 7.37 1.86
N LEU A 400 -7.71 7.33 3.11
CA LEU A 400 -7.44 6.09 3.84
C LEU A 400 -8.72 5.45 4.40
N ALA A 401 -9.72 6.25 4.79
CA ALA A 401 -10.95 5.75 5.42
C ALA A 401 -12.17 5.70 4.50
N LEU A 402 -12.07 6.19 3.25
CA LEU A 402 -13.18 6.14 2.29
C LEU A 402 -12.73 5.71 0.90
N VAL A 403 -11.90 6.50 0.22
CA VAL A 403 -11.54 6.26 -1.20
C VAL A 403 -10.88 4.89 -1.40
N LEU A 404 -9.86 4.56 -0.61
CA LEU A 404 -9.16 3.29 -0.73
C LEU A 404 -10.04 2.09 -0.36
N PRO A 405 -10.74 2.06 0.80
CA PRO A 405 -11.65 0.96 1.10
C PRO A 405 -12.71 0.72 0.02
N LEU A 406 -13.28 1.79 -0.56
CA LEU A 406 -14.22 1.69 -1.69
C LEU A 406 -13.54 1.12 -2.93
N ALA A 407 -12.37 1.65 -3.32
CA ALA A 407 -11.62 1.19 -4.49
C ALA A 407 -11.21 -0.29 -4.38
N TYR A 408 -10.68 -0.72 -3.23
CA TYR A 408 -10.31 -2.11 -3.00
C TYR A 408 -11.51 -3.05 -2.95
N SER A 409 -12.65 -2.61 -2.39
CA SER A 409 -13.89 -3.38 -2.40
C SER A 409 -14.47 -3.51 -3.80
N PHE A 410 -14.41 -2.43 -4.58
CA PHE A 410 -14.94 -2.36 -5.93
C PHE A 410 -14.11 -3.20 -6.90
N ARG A 411 -12.81 -3.32 -6.66
CA ARG A 411 -11.85 -4.10 -7.48
C ARG A 411 -11.89 -3.67 -8.96
N PRO A 412 -11.60 -2.40 -9.26
CA PRO A 412 -11.58 -1.91 -10.63
C PRO A 412 -10.52 -2.64 -11.45
N ASP A 413 -10.80 -2.83 -12.73
CA ASP A 413 -9.78 -3.24 -13.70
C ASP A 413 -9.09 -2.03 -14.35
N LEU A 414 -9.71 -0.85 -14.28
CA LEU A 414 -9.17 0.41 -14.79
C LEU A 414 -9.53 1.55 -13.83
N VAL A 415 -8.59 2.46 -13.60
CA VAL A 415 -8.83 3.72 -12.90
C VAL A 415 -8.68 4.88 -13.87
N LEU A 416 -9.69 5.75 -13.90
CA LEU A 416 -9.60 7.09 -14.49
C LEU A 416 -9.45 8.11 -13.35
N LEU A 417 -8.34 8.84 -13.34
CA LEU A 417 -8.13 9.97 -12.42
C LEU A 417 -8.24 11.27 -13.22
N ALA A 418 -9.37 11.96 -13.10
CA ALA A 418 -9.60 13.22 -13.83
C ALA A 418 -9.41 14.41 -12.89
N LEU A 419 -8.40 15.24 -13.18
CA LEU A 419 -8.14 16.50 -12.51
C LEU A 419 -8.68 17.62 -13.39
N GLY A 420 -9.88 18.09 -13.07
CA GLY A 420 -10.55 19.14 -13.83
C GLY A 420 -9.95 20.53 -13.59
N PRO A 421 -10.48 21.55 -14.29
CA PRO A 421 -10.11 22.93 -14.06
C PRO A 421 -10.33 23.32 -12.60
N ASP A 422 -9.40 24.11 -12.05
CA ASP A 422 -9.43 24.58 -10.66
C ASP A 422 -9.66 23.47 -9.62
N HIS A 423 -9.11 22.26 -9.85
CA HIS A 423 -9.30 21.09 -8.96
C HIS A 423 -8.83 21.31 -7.51
N GLY A 424 -8.03 22.34 -7.23
CA GLY A 424 -7.68 22.80 -5.89
C GLY A 424 -6.75 21.88 -5.08
N LEU A 425 -6.30 20.77 -5.64
CA LEU A 425 -5.26 19.92 -5.01
C LEU A 425 -3.89 20.53 -5.22
N ARG A 426 -3.04 20.47 -4.19
CA ARG A 426 -1.60 20.72 -4.35
C ARG A 426 -0.95 19.55 -5.09
N ASP A 427 0.13 19.77 -5.84
CA ASP A 427 0.85 18.70 -6.57
C ASP A 427 1.14 17.47 -5.71
N PRO A 428 1.61 17.59 -4.44
CA PRO A 428 1.84 16.41 -3.60
C PRO A 428 0.59 15.61 -3.26
N GLN A 429 -0.57 16.27 -3.15
CA GLN A 429 -1.84 15.60 -2.88
C GLN A 429 -2.31 14.82 -4.12
N ALA A 430 -2.25 15.44 -5.30
CA ALA A 430 -2.56 14.77 -6.56
C ALA A 430 -1.62 13.58 -6.81
N ALA A 431 -0.32 13.75 -6.53
CA ALA A 431 0.68 12.70 -6.64
C ALA A 431 0.43 11.52 -5.70
N LEU A 432 0.09 11.79 -4.44
CA LEU A 432 -0.25 10.74 -3.47
C LEU A 432 -1.53 9.99 -3.89
N LEU A 433 -2.56 10.71 -4.32
CA LEU A 433 -3.81 10.12 -4.82
C LEU A 433 -3.53 9.19 -6.01
N ALA A 434 -2.81 9.67 -7.02
CA ALA A 434 -2.43 8.87 -8.18
C ALA A 434 -1.60 7.65 -7.79
N SER A 435 -0.63 7.80 -6.89
CA SER A 435 0.22 6.70 -6.42
C SER A 435 -0.58 5.61 -5.72
N LEU A 436 -1.50 5.98 -4.82
CA LEU A 436 -2.31 5.03 -4.05
C LEU A 436 -3.35 4.32 -4.92
N LEU A 437 -3.91 4.99 -5.93
CA LEU A 437 -4.88 4.42 -6.87
C LEU A 437 -4.27 3.42 -7.87
N ARG A 438 -2.94 3.30 -7.95
CA ARG A 438 -2.30 2.26 -8.77
C ARG A 438 -2.62 0.86 -8.27
N ALA A 439 -2.68 0.64 -6.96
CA ALA A 439 -2.80 -0.71 -6.42
C ALA A 439 -4.15 -1.39 -6.73
N PRO A 440 -5.32 -0.74 -6.56
CA PRO A 440 -6.62 -1.38 -6.79
C PRO A 440 -6.85 -1.94 -8.21
N ALA A 441 -6.22 -1.37 -9.24
CA ALA A 441 -6.39 -1.78 -10.64
C ALA A 441 -5.12 -2.40 -11.28
N GLY A 442 -4.17 -2.87 -10.48
CA GLY A 442 -2.94 -3.48 -11.02
C GLY A 442 -2.13 -2.49 -11.87
N CYS A 443 -1.98 -1.27 -11.36
CA CYS A 443 -1.31 -0.11 -11.97
C CYS A 443 -1.99 0.49 -13.21
N ARG A 444 -3.14 -0.01 -13.67
CA ARG A 444 -3.88 0.56 -14.81
C ARG A 444 -4.61 1.84 -14.44
N VAL A 445 -3.91 2.94 -14.62
CA VAL A 445 -4.37 4.30 -14.32
C VAL A 445 -4.18 5.17 -15.54
N LEU A 446 -5.26 5.80 -16.00
CA LEU A 446 -5.21 6.91 -16.95
C LEU A 446 -5.55 8.20 -16.20
N ALA A 447 -4.59 9.10 -16.12
CA ALA A 447 -4.81 10.42 -15.55
C ALA A 447 -5.14 11.42 -16.65
N LEU A 448 -6.25 12.13 -16.50
CA LEU A 448 -6.62 13.27 -17.34
C LEU A 448 -6.31 14.54 -16.57
N VAL A 449 -5.56 15.45 -17.17
CA VAL A 449 -5.22 16.74 -16.59
C VAL A 449 -5.66 17.85 -17.52
N ASP A 450 -6.07 18.97 -16.98
CA ASP A 450 -6.33 20.16 -17.77
C ASP A 450 -5.04 20.63 -18.48
N GLU A 451 -5.13 21.03 -19.75
CA GLU A 451 -3.99 21.57 -20.52
C GLU A 451 -3.41 22.84 -19.90
N GLU A 452 -4.24 23.63 -19.22
CA GLU A 452 -3.78 24.81 -18.47
C GLU A 452 -3.10 24.45 -17.15
N SER A 453 -3.24 23.20 -16.68
CA SER A 453 -2.52 22.74 -15.49
C SER A 453 -1.02 22.72 -15.76
N THR A 454 -0.26 23.31 -14.84
CA THR A 454 1.19 23.50 -15.02
C THR A 454 1.89 22.20 -15.42
N THR A 455 2.80 22.27 -16.41
CA THR A 455 3.69 21.17 -16.82
C THR A 455 4.32 20.42 -15.63
N ARG A 456 4.56 21.13 -14.53
CA ARG A 456 4.98 20.58 -13.24
C ARG A 456 4.09 19.44 -12.73
N LEU A 457 2.76 19.60 -12.71
CA LEU A 457 1.83 18.59 -12.19
C LEU A 457 1.92 17.29 -12.99
N ALA A 458 1.92 17.39 -14.32
CA ALA A 458 2.09 16.24 -15.20
C ALA A 458 3.42 15.51 -14.95
N GLY A 459 4.51 16.25 -14.72
CA GLY A 459 5.82 15.68 -14.37
C GLY A 459 5.78 14.90 -13.05
N VAL A 460 5.15 15.46 -12.01
CA VAL A 460 5.02 14.78 -10.70
C VAL A 460 4.14 13.53 -10.82
N LEU A 461 3.02 13.61 -11.55
CA LEU A 461 2.15 12.46 -11.82
C LEU A 461 2.90 11.35 -12.58
N ALA A 462 3.73 11.73 -13.56
CA ALA A 462 4.51 10.77 -14.34
C ALA A 462 5.50 10.00 -13.45
N GLN A 463 6.19 10.71 -12.55
CA GLN A 463 7.11 10.10 -11.58
C GLN A 463 6.41 9.05 -10.70
N VAL A 464 5.29 9.41 -10.07
CA VAL A 464 4.59 8.48 -9.15
C VAL A 464 3.90 7.32 -9.86
N LEU A 465 3.39 7.52 -11.07
CA LEU A 465 2.80 6.45 -11.89
C LEU A 465 3.89 5.46 -12.36
N HIS A 466 5.09 5.97 -12.67
CA HIS A 466 6.26 5.15 -12.98
C HIS A 466 6.75 4.36 -11.76
N GLY A 467 6.61 4.91 -10.56
CA GLY A 467 6.91 4.20 -9.32
C GLY A 467 7.73 4.97 -8.29
N GLU A 468 8.03 6.22 -8.56
CA GLU A 468 8.74 7.09 -7.61
C GLU A 468 7.87 7.38 -6.38
N ALA A 469 8.54 7.68 -5.28
CA ALA A 469 7.87 8.08 -4.05
C ALA A 469 7.15 9.44 -4.27
N PRO A 470 5.91 9.59 -3.79
CA PRO A 470 5.24 10.88 -3.84
C PRO A 470 6.01 11.91 -2.99
N PRO A 471 6.03 13.19 -3.40
CA PRO A 471 6.65 14.24 -2.62
C PRO A 471 5.94 14.42 -1.27
N SER A 472 6.65 15.00 -0.29
CA SER A 472 6.09 15.27 1.03
C SER A 472 4.84 16.16 0.94
N LEU A 473 3.79 15.79 1.69
CA LEU A 473 2.59 16.61 1.85
C LEU A 473 2.84 17.90 2.68
N GLY A 474 4.04 18.04 3.23
CA GLY A 474 4.39 19.10 4.16
C GLY A 474 3.98 18.77 5.61
N PRO A 475 3.84 19.79 6.48
CA PRO A 475 3.45 19.57 7.87
C PRO A 475 2.05 18.93 7.96
N PHE A 476 1.88 18.06 8.95
CA PHE A 476 0.58 17.48 9.25
C PHE A 476 -0.30 18.53 9.94
N CYS A 477 -1.49 18.75 9.37
CA CYS A 477 -2.55 19.55 9.98
C CYS A 477 -3.74 18.64 10.22
N VAL A 478 -4.31 18.69 11.42
CA VAL A 478 -5.46 17.86 11.82
C VAL A 478 -6.66 18.17 10.92
N ALA A 479 -7.48 17.14 10.67
CA ALA A 479 -8.76 17.30 9.95
C ALA A 479 -9.66 18.33 10.65
N SER A 480 -10.34 19.18 9.87
CA SER A 480 -11.32 20.09 10.45
C SER A 480 -12.54 19.30 10.95
N PRO A 481 -13.30 19.82 11.93
CA PRO A 481 -14.53 19.19 12.38
C PRO A 481 -15.53 18.95 11.23
N GLU A 482 -15.59 19.87 10.26
CA GLU A 482 -16.45 19.76 9.08
C GLU A 482 -16.02 18.61 8.17
N ASP A 483 -14.71 18.48 7.89
CA ASP A 483 -14.15 17.39 7.10
C ASP A 483 -14.47 16.04 7.75
N THR A 484 -14.33 15.95 9.06
CA THR A 484 -14.61 14.72 9.79
C THR A 484 -16.09 14.40 9.86
N GLN A 485 -16.95 15.39 10.10
CA GLN A 485 -18.40 15.19 10.08
C GLN A 485 -18.86 14.72 8.69
N ALA A 486 -18.34 15.31 7.62
CA ALA A 486 -18.60 14.89 6.25
C ALA A 486 -18.15 13.44 6.01
N LEU A 487 -16.94 13.06 6.44
CA LEU A 487 -16.45 11.70 6.32
C LEU A 487 -17.34 10.70 7.07
N MET A 488 -17.71 10.99 8.33
CA MET A 488 -18.57 10.10 9.12
C MET A 488 -19.97 9.97 8.51
N HIS A 489 -20.51 11.07 7.97
CA HIS A 489 -21.80 11.06 7.27
C HIS A 489 -21.79 10.16 6.03
N LEU A 490 -20.72 10.23 5.20
CA LEU A 490 -20.57 9.35 4.03
C LEU A 490 -20.38 7.90 4.45
N ARG A 491 -19.53 7.64 5.45
CA ARG A 491 -19.26 6.29 5.95
C ARG A 491 -20.53 5.64 6.50
N GLY A 492 -21.31 6.35 7.31
CA GLY A 492 -22.55 5.81 7.88
C GLY A 492 -23.57 5.36 6.82
N GLN A 493 -23.60 6.02 5.65
CA GLN A 493 -24.46 5.62 4.53
C GLN A 493 -23.92 4.44 3.72
N LEU A 494 -22.59 4.31 3.61
CA LEU A 494 -21.94 3.33 2.73
C LEU A 494 -21.55 2.02 3.44
N GLU A 495 -21.22 2.07 4.72
CA GLU A 495 -20.78 0.94 5.55
C GLU A 495 -21.68 -0.32 5.51
N PRO A 496 -23.03 -0.21 5.43
CA PRO A 496 -23.89 -1.39 5.35
C PRO A 496 -23.63 -2.28 4.13
N GLN A 497 -23.19 -1.69 3.01
CA GLN A 497 -22.95 -2.42 1.76
C GLN A 497 -21.45 -2.56 1.44
N TRP A 498 -20.64 -1.60 1.86
CA TRP A 498 -19.19 -1.57 1.63
C TRP A 498 -18.43 -2.04 2.86
N LYS A 499 -18.30 -3.36 3.02
CA LYS A 499 -17.79 -3.97 4.24
C LYS A 499 -16.35 -3.58 4.61
N MET A 500 -15.50 -3.18 3.66
CA MET A 500 -14.14 -2.69 3.99
C MET A 500 -14.17 -1.33 4.72
N LEU A 501 -15.28 -0.60 4.71
CA LEU A 501 -15.45 0.61 5.52
C LEU A 501 -15.70 0.31 7.00
N GLN A 502 -16.13 -0.91 7.34
CA GLN A 502 -16.43 -1.29 8.71
C GLN A 502 -15.15 -1.37 9.54
N VAL A 503 -15.15 -0.66 10.67
CA VAL A 503 -14.04 -0.64 11.65
C VAL A 503 -14.49 -1.08 13.04
N ALA A 504 -15.74 -1.53 13.16
CA ALA A 504 -16.38 -1.99 14.37
C ALA A 504 -17.29 -3.18 14.07
N ALA A 505 -17.44 -4.07 15.05
CA ALA A 505 -18.41 -5.14 14.97
C ALA A 505 -19.84 -4.56 15.00
N PRO A 506 -20.82 -5.16 14.29
CA PRO A 506 -22.22 -4.81 14.46
C PRO A 506 -22.63 -4.96 15.93
N ALA A 507 -23.38 -3.98 16.44
CA ALA A 507 -23.89 -3.97 17.82
C ALA A 507 -24.91 -5.08 18.09
#